data_AF-A0A9D8K4C9-F1
#
_entry.id   AF-A0A9D8K4C9-F1
#
_cell.length_a   1.000
_cell.length_b   1.000
_cell.length_c   1.000
_cell.angle_alpha   90.00
_cell.angle_beta   90.00
_cell.angle_gamma   90.00
#
_symmetry.space_group_name_H-M   'P 1'
#
loop_
_entity.id
_entity.type
_entity.pdbx_description
1 polymer ?
#
loop_
_entity_poly.entity_id
_entity_poly.type
_entity_poly.pdbx_seq_one_letter_code
_entity_poly.pdbx_strand_id
1 'polypeptide(L)'
;EEYTYGEYLASQIEEVINRYKTGGYDTNQMCMNIGDRDSIYMKDPPCLRVLDTRIQENAIHFALYFRSWDLWGGFPTNLGGLQLLKEYMAKEIGVKDGTIVAFSKGLHLYEHCWDLAKMVLRIPLE
;
A
#
# COMPACT_ATOMS: atom_id res chain seq x y z
N GLU A 1 15.48 -5.10 -7.68
CA GLU A 1 14.69 -3.86 -7.69
C GLU A 1 15.64 -2.69 -7.54
N GLU A 2 15.37 -1.57 -8.23
CA GLU A 2 16.17 -0.34 -8.15
C GLU A 2 15.84 0.49 -6.89
N TYR A 3 14.84 0.08 -6.10
CA TYR A 3 14.34 0.77 -4.91
C TYR A 3 13.61 -0.22 -3.99
N THR A 4 13.29 0.21 -2.78
CA THR A 4 12.24 -0.41 -1.94
C THR A 4 11.18 0.63 -1.55
N TYR A 5 9.96 0.21 -1.25
CA TYR A 5 8.95 1.16 -0.73
C TYR A 5 9.39 1.80 0.60
N GLY A 6 10.17 1.07 1.41
CA GLY A 6 10.66 1.55 2.70
C GLY A 6 11.59 2.77 2.58
N GLU A 7 12.42 2.84 1.53
CA GLU A 7 13.30 3.99 1.27
C GLU A 7 12.54 5.30 1.14
N TYR A 8 11.36 5.27 0.52
CA TYR A 8 10.48 6.43 0.39
C TYR A 8 9.62 6.64 1.64
N LEU A 9 9.10 5.57 2.24
CA LEU A 9 8.09 5.68 3.29
C LEU A 9 8.64 5.95 4.69
N ALA A 10 9.84 5.48 5.03
CA ALA A 10 10.31 5.42 6.42
C ALA A 10 10.18 6.76 7.18
N SER A 11 10.70 7.84 6.61
CA SER A 11 10.63 9.17 7.24
C SER A 11 9.21 9.76 7.25
N GLN A 12 8.40 9.46 6.23
CA GLN A 12 7.02 9.92 6.15
C GLN A 12 6.13 9.24 7.18
N ILE A 13 6.36 7.95 7.47
CA ILE A 13 5.60 7.19 8.48
C ILE A 13 5.74 7.84 9.86
N GLU A 14 6.97 8.15 10.26
CA GLU A 14 7.24 8.78 11.56
C GLU A 14 6.54 10.14 11.69
N GLU A 15 6.59 10.96 10.63
CA GLU A 15 5.92 12.25 10.61
C GLU A 15 4.39 12.10 10.68
N VAL A 16 3.79 11.17 9.92
CA VAL A 16 2.34 10.92 9.99
C VAL A 16 1.91 10.49 11.39
N ILE A 17 2.65 9.58 12.03
CA ILE A 17 2.38 9.16 13.42
C ILE A 17 2.44 10.38 14.35
N ASN A 18 3.50 11.19 14.25
CA ASN A 18 3.68 12.37 15.09
C ASN A 18 2.55 13.39 14.90
N ARG A 19 2.14 13.64 13.65
CA ARG A 19 1.06 14.57 13.31
C ARG A 19 -0.28 14.13 13.87
N TYR A 20 -0.61 12.84 13.82
CA TYR A 20 -1.83 12.36 14.47
C TYR A 20 -1.77 12.46 16.00
N LYS A 21 -0.61 12.21 16.62
CA LYS A 21 -0.45 12.28 18.08
C LYS A 21 -0.50 13.71 18.63
N THR A 22 -0.02 14.70 17.86
CA THR A 22 0.12 16.08 18.33
C THR A 22 -0.93 17.04 17.74
N GLY A 23 -1.38 16.78 16.52
CA GLY A 23 -2.33 17.63 15.78
C GLY A 23 -3.77 17.14 15.80
N GLY A 24 -4.04 15.96 16.35
CA GLY A 24 -5.38 15.35 16.37
C GLY A 24 -5.76 14.63 15.07
N TYR A 25 -6.97 14.08 15.04
CA TYR A 25 -7.42 13.15 13.99
C TYR A 25 -8.24 13.81 12.86
N ASP A 26 -8.70 15.04 13.07
CA ASP A 26 -9.52 15.78 12.10
C ASP A 26 -8.65 16.42 11.01
N THR A 27 -8.07 15.56 10.16
CA THR A 27 -7.18 15.98 9.08
C THR A 27 -7.26 15.00 7.90
N ASN A 28 -7.18 15.56 6.69
CA ASN A 28 -7.03 14.81 5.43
C ASN A 28 -5.65 15.07 4.79
N GLN A 29 -4.67 15.54 5.57
CA GLN A 29 -3.35 15.92 5.05
C GLN A 29 -2.33 14.77 5.07
N MET A 30 -2.64 13.65 5.74
CA MET A 30 -1.69 12.59 6.02
C MET A 30 -1.58 11.62 4.85
N CYS A 31 -0.94 12.09 3.79
CA CYS A 31 -0.77 11.39 2.52
C CYS A 31 0.73 11.24 2.21
N MET A 32 1.19 10.00 2.09
CA MET A 32 2.58 9.65 1.83
C MET A 32 2.77 9.25 0.37
N ASN A 33 3.86 9.73 -0.23
CA ASN A 33 4.19 9.47 -1.63
C ASN A 33 5.34 8.48 -1.75
N ILE A 34 5.20 7.54 -2.68
CA ILE A 34 6.24 6.56 -3.01
C ILE A 34 6.78 6.94 -4.39
N GLY A 35 8.09 7.14 -4.47
CA GLY A 35 8.77 7.72 -5.63
C GLY A 35 8.73 9.24 -5.64
N ASP A 36 9.64 9.80 -6.42
CA ASP A 36 9.92 11.22 -6.58
C ASP A 36 9.73 11.68 -8.04
N ARG A 37 10.22 12.87 -8.36
CA ARG A 37 10.18 13.44 -9.72
C ARG A 37 11.05 12.65 -10.71
N ASP A 38 12.14 12.06 -10.24
CA ASP A 38 13.12 11.36 -11.08
C ASP A 38 12.70 9.91 -11.34
N SER A 39 11.74 9.40 -10.56
CA SER A 39 11.12 8.09 -10.77
C SER A 39 10.56 7.89 -12.19
N ILE A 40 10.21 8.95 -12.91
CA ILE A 40 9.75 8.84 -14.31
C ILE A 40 10.83 8.30 -15.26
N TYR A 41 12.11 8.47 -14.91
CA TYR A 41 13.25 8.02 -15.72
C TYR A 41 13.76 6.63 -15.32
N MET A 42 13.21 6.03 -14.26
CA MET A 42 13.55 4.66 -13.85
C MET A 42 13.11 3.66 -14.91
N LYS A 43 13.88 2.58 -15.06
CA LYS A 43 13.48 1.46 -15.90
C LYS A 43 12.22 0.79 -15.35
N ASP A 44 12.20 0.58 -14.03
CA ASP A 44 11.12 -0.08 -13.30
C ASP A 44 10.67 0.80 -12.11
N PRO A 45 9.81 1.81 -12.31
CA PRO A 45 9.43 2.73 -11.23
C PRO A 45 8.51 2.09 -10.16
N PRO A 46 8.34 2.73 -8.98
CA PRO A 46 7.41 2.28 -7.94
C PRO A 46 6.00 1.96 -8.41
N CYS A 47 5.51 0.76 -8.08
CA CYS A 47 4.15 0.32 -8.39
C CYS A 47 3.12 0.98 -7.44
N LEU A 48 3.32 0.88 -6.12
CA LEU A 48 2.65 1.73 -5.15
C LEU A 48 3.13 3.17 -5.34
N ARG A 49 2.21 4.13 -5.40
CA ARG A 49 2.54 5.56 -5.58
C ARG A 49 2.03 6.44 -4.47
N VAL A 50 0.87 6.10 -3.90
CA VAL A 50 0.26 6.85 -2.80
C VAL A 50 -0.20 5.91 -1.72
N LEU A 51 0.14 6.25 -0.48
CA LEU A 51 -0.41 5.69 0.75
C LEU A 51 -1.02 6.86 1.53
N ASP A 52 -2.33 7.02 1.42
CA ASP A 52 -3.09 8.03 2.14
C ASP A 52 -3.73 7.43 3.39
N THR A 53 -3.87 8.23 4.44
CA THR A 53 -4.34 7.78 5.75
C THR A 53 -5.43 8.69 6.29
N ARG A 54 -6.38 8.07 7.00
CA ARG A 54 -7.41 8.79 7.73
C ARG A 54 -7.73 8.06 9.02
N ILE A 55 -7.90 8.80 10.11
CA ILE A 55 -8.45 8.27 11.35
C ILE A 55 -9.93 8.64 11.43
N GLN A 56 -10.78 7.63 11.56
CA GLN A 56 -12.22 7.78 11.71
C GLN A 56 -12.74 6.69 12.66
N GLU A 57 -13.72 7.02 13.51
CA GLU A 57 -14.29 6.06 14.48
C GLU A 57 -13.23 5.38 15.37
N ASN A 58 -12.18 6.14 15.71
CA ASN A 58 -11.03 5.67 16.50
C ASN A 58 -10.29 4.48 15.84
N ALA A 59 -10.26 4.41 14.51
CA ALA A 59 -9.48 3.46 13.72
C ALA A 59 -8.70 4.17 12.61
N ILE A 60 -7.49 3.70 12.29
CA ILE A 60 -6.72 4.19 11.13
C ILE A 60 -7.07 3.38 9.88
N HIS A 61 -7.41 4.08 8.80
CA HIS A 61 -7.72 3.52 7.50
C HIS A 61 -6.64 3.93 6.50
N PHE A 62 -6.29 3.03 5.60
CA PHE A 62 -5.39 3.31 4.47
C PHE A 62 -6.19 3.39 3.18
N ALA A 63 -5.90 4.39 2.36
CA ALA A 63 -6.33 4.49 0.97
C ALA A 63 -5.08 4.45 0.08
N LEU A 64 -5.01 3.43 -0.78
CA LEU A 64 -3.81 3.10 -1.53
C LEU A 64 -4.03 3.28 -3.03
N TYR A 65 -3.01 3.77 -3.73
CA TYR A 65 -3.02 3.83 -5.19
C TYR A 65 -1.79 3.14 -5.78
N PHE A 66 -2.04 2.08 -6.54
CA PHE A 66 -1.06 1.36 -7.35
C PHE A 66 -1.22 1.75 -8.83
N ARG A 67 -0.12 2.17 -9.48
CA ARG A 67 -0.14 2.45 -10.94
C ARG A 67 -0.18 1.16 -11.78
N SER A 68 0.31 0.07 -11.22
CA SER A 68 0.41 -1.27 -11.79
C SER A 68 0.51 -2.24 -10.64
N TRP A 69 -0.13 -3.41 -10.73
CA TRP A 69 -0.09 -4.39 -9.66
C TRP A 69 -0.16 -5.81 -10.22
N ASP A 70 0.89 -6.58 -9.98
CA ASP A 70 0.88 -8.02 -10.24
C ASP A 70 -0.07 -8.70 -9.26
N LEU A 71 -1.16 -9.27 -9.79
CA LEU A 71 -2.19 -9.94 -9.03
C LEU A 71 -1.69 -11.22 -8.33
N TRP A 72 -0.69 -11.90 -8.89
CA TRP A 72 -0.25 -13.19 -8.36
C TRP A 72 0.91 -13.04 -7.37
N GLY A 73 2.03 -12.48 -7.80
CA GLY A 73 3.23 -12.37 -6.96
C GLY A 73 3.20 -11.14 -6.05
N GLY A 74 2.71 -10.01 -6.56
CA GLY A 74 2.73 -8.72 -5.86
C GLY A 74 1.59 -8.54 -4.86
N PHE A 75 0.35 -8.72 -5.30
CA PHE A 75 -0.87 -8.38 -4.54
C PHE A 75 -0.93 -8.98 -3.14
N PRO A 76 -0.76 -10.32 -2.96
CA PRO A 76 -0.86 -10.92 -1.62
C PRO A 76 0.23 -10.39 -0.68
N THR A 77 1.46 -10.32 -1.19
CA THR A 77 2.64 -9.88 -0.41
C THR A 77 2.54 -8.41 -0.03
N ASN A 78 2.13 -7.55 -0.97
CA ASN A 78 1.98 -6.13 -0.74
C ASN A 78 0.88 -5.85 0.29
N LEU A 79 -0.29 -6.48 0.17
CA LEU A 79 -1.36 -6.31 1.16
C LEU A 79 -0.96 -6.80 2.54
N GLY A 80 -0.26 -7.94 2.64
CA GLY A 80 0.28 -8.43 3.90
C GLY A 80 1.23 -7.42 4.57
N GLY A 81 2.20 -6.90 3.82
CA GLY A 81 3.13 -5.89 4.35
C GLY A 81 2.46 -4.58 4.74
N LEU A 82 1.50 -4.10 3.94
CA LEU A 82 0.76 -2.87 4.22
C LEU A 82 -0.20 -3.02 5.41
N GLN A 83 -0.77 -4.21 5.62
CA GLN A 83 -1.56 -4.53 6.81
C GLN A 83 -0.68 -4.46 8.07
N LEU A 84 0.50 -5.07 8.07
CA LEU A 84 1.43 -5.00 9.20
C LEU A 84 1.87 -3.55 9.48
N LEU A 85 2.11 -2.76 8.43
CA LEU A 85 2.44 -1.34 8.59
C LEU A 85 1.28 -0.56 9.23
N LYS A 86 0.04 -0.77 8.78
CA LYS A 86 -1.14 -0.12 9.34
C LYS A 86 -1.35 -0.50 10.81
N GLU A 87 -1.18 -1.77 11.17
CA GLU A 87 -1.25 -2.24 12.57
C GLU A 87 -0.17 -1.59 13.44
N TYR A 88 1.06 -1.48 12.91
CA TYR A 88 2.14 -0.76 13.58
C TYR A 88 1.77 0.71 13.83
N MET A 89 1.32 1.43 12.80
CA MET A 89 0.90 2.83 12.94
C MET A 89 -0.28 2.99 13.90
N ALA A 90 -1.26 2.08 13.84
CA ALA A 90 -2.42 2.06 14.74
C ALA A 90 -1.96 1.96 16.20
N LYS A 91 -1.03 1.04 16.49
CA LYS A 91 -0.45 0.85 17.83
C LYS A 91 0.30 2.09 18.30
N GLU A 92 1.13 2.70 17.47
CA GLU A 92 1.93 3.88 17.84
C GLU A 92 1.09 5.13 18.10
N ILE A 93 -0.04 5.26 17.40
CA ILE A 93 -1.00 6.36 17.54
C ILE A 93 -2.00 6.11 18.68
N GLY A 94 -2.28 4.84 19.02
CA GLY A 94 -3.24 4.45 20.05
C GLY A 94 -4.68 4.28 19.55
N VAL A 95 -4.85 3.93 18.27
CA VAL A 95 -6.16 3.72 17.61
C VAL A 95 -6.31 2.26 17.16
N LYS A 96 -7.52 1.88 16.74
CA LYS A 96 -7.81 0.54 16.22
C LYS A 96 -7.29 0.37 14.79
N ASP A 97 -7.13 -0.89 14.41
CA ASP A 97 -6.93 -1.25 13.02
C ASP A 97 -8.23 -1.06 12.22
N GLY A 98 -8.18 -0.23 11.18
CA GLY A 98 -9.31 0.04 10.29
C GLY A 98 -9.22 -0.73 8.97
N THR A 99 -9.67 -0.11 7.89
CA THR A 99 -9.76 -0.77 6.57
C THR A 99 -8.62 -0.35 5.64
N ILE A 100 -8.21 -1.24 4.74
CA ILE A 100 -7.41 -0.88 3.56
C ILE A 100 -8.36 -0.80 2.37
N VAL A 101 -8.37 0.35 1.69
CA VAL A 101 -9.04 0.54 0.40
C VAL A 101 -7.95 0.73 -0.65
N ALA A 102 -7.83 -0.21 -1.58
CA ALA A 102 -6.78 -0.18 -2.60
C ALA A 102 -7.36 0.02 -4.00
N PHE A 103 -6.82 1.00 -4.73
CA PHE A 103 -7.07 1.19 -6.16
C PHE A 103 -5.84 0.75 -6.96
N SER A 104 -6.07 0.08 -8.08
CA SER A 104 -5.02 -0.18 -9.06
C SER A 104 -5.48 0.21 -10.46
N LYS A 105 -4.66 0.99 -11.17
CA LYS A 105 -4.89 1.31 -12.59
C LYS A 105 -4.66 0.08 -13.48
N GLY A 106 -3.71 -0.77 -13.11
CA GLY A 106 -3.24 -1.88 -13.93
C GLY A 106 -3.06 -3.14 -13.11
N LEU A 107 -4.13 -3.64 -12.50
CA LEU A 107 -4.12 -4.97 -11.89
C LEU A 107 -4.07 -6.00 -13.02
N HIS A 108 -3.06 -6.86 -13.01
CA HIS A 108 -2.82 -7.79 -14.12
C HIS A 108 -2.31 -9.14 -13.60
N LEU A 109 -2.56 -10.17 -14.41
CA LEU A 109 -2.02 -11.51 -14.21
C LEU A 109 -1.05 -11.79 -15.36
N TYR A 110 0.17 -12.22 -15.04
CA TYR A 110 1.13 -12.61 -16.07
C TYR A 110 0.75 -13.93 -16.72
N GLU A 111 1.12 -14.11 -17.99
CA GLU A 111 0.72 -15.27 -18.79
C GLU A 111 1.10 -16.61 -18.12
N HIS A 112 2.32 -16.68 -17.59
CA HIS A 112 2.83 -17.85 -16.90
C HIS A 112 2.12 -18.18 -15.57
N CYS A 113 1.27 -17.28 -15.07
CA CYS A 113 0.48 -17.48 -13.85
C CYS A 113 -0.96 -17.96 -14.14
N TRP A 114 -1.40 -18.03 -15.40
CA TRP A 114 -2.80 -18.38 -15.72
C TRP A 114 -3.19 -19.77 -15.22
N ASP A 115 -2.36 -20.78 -15.45
CA ASP A 115 -2.70 -22.15 -15.01
C ASP A 115 -2.72 -22.25 -13.48
N LEU A 116 -1.83 -21.55 -12.79
CA LEU A 116 -1.84 -21.46 -11.34
C LEU A 116 -3.13 -20.77 -10.84
N ALA A 117 -3.56 -19.70 -11.50
CA ALA A 117 -4.81 -19.02 -11.17
C ALA A 117 -6.04 -19.92 -11.42
N LYS A 118 -6.08 -20.65 -12.54
CA LYS A 118 -7.14 -21.64 -12.82
C LYS A 118 -7.19 -22.71 -11.74
N MET A 119 -6.04 -23.24 -11.31
CA MET A 119 -5.97 -24.24 -10.22
C MET A 119 -6.56 -23.70 -8.91
N VAL A 120 -6.24 -22.45 -8.53
CA VAL A 120 -6.80 -21.82 -7.32
C VAL A 120 -8.32 -21.61 -7.44
N LEU A 121 -8.80 -21.23 -8.62
CA LEU A 121 -10.23 -21.08 -8.91
C LEU A 121 -10.94 -22.43 -9.15
N ARG A 122 -10.21 -23.54 -9.13
CA ARG A 122 -10.71 -24.90 -9.44
C ARG A 122 -11.35 -24.98 -10.83
N ILE A 123 -10.81 -24.24 -11.78
CA ILE A 123 -11.17 -24.29 -13.21
C ILE A 123 -10.30 -25.38 -13.87
N PRO A 124 -10.87 -26.23 -14.74
CA PRO A 124 -10.08 -27.20 -15.49
C PRO A 124 -8.94 -26.55 -16.29
N LEU A 125 -7.79 -27.23 -16.35
CA LEU A 125 -6.72 -26.87 -17.28
C LEU A 125 -7.08 -27.45 -18.66
N GLU A 126 -6.92 -26.66 -19.71
CA GLU A 126 -7.07 -27.11 -21.10
C GLU A 126 -5.75 -27.70 -21.60
#